data_AF-A0A942ISH5-F1
#
_entry.id   AF-A0A942ISH5-F1
#
_cell.length_a   1.000
_cell.length_b   1.000
_cell.length_c   1.000
_cell.angle_alpha   90.00
_cell.angle_beta   90.00
_cell.angle_gamma   90.00
#
_symmetry.space_group_name_H-M   'P 1'
#
loop_
_entity.id
_entity.type
_entity.pdbx_description
1 polymer ?
#
loop_
_entity_poly.entity_id
_entity_poly.type
_entity_poly.pdbx_seq_one_letter_code
_entity_poly.pdbx_strand_id
1 'polypeptide(L)' 'MKATKKIVLDEDLTKVSAALRRAARQARKTAERTQTPLVIYEQGRVIRKMVEKESRR' A
#
# COMPACT_ATOMS: atom_id res chain seq x y z
N MET A 1 -26.41 22.92 -10.47
CA MET A 1 -26.01 21.92 -11.48
C MET A 1 -25.30 20.79 -10.75
N LYS A 2 -25.81 19.53 -10.83
CA LYS A 2 -25.16 18.39 -10.17
C LYS A 2 -23.92 18.01 -10.97
N ALA A 3 -22.74 18.05 -10.36
CA ALA A 3 -21.51 17.58 -10.98
C ALA A 3 -21.61 16.06 -11.16
N THR A 4 -21.93 15.63 -12.38
CA THR A 4 -21.79 14.23 -12.79
C THR A 4 -20.31 13.89 -12.73
N LYS A 5 -19.95 13.11 -11.72
CA LYS A 5 -18.59 12.58 -11.53
C LYS A 5 -18.29 11.70 -12.74
N LYS A 6 -17.62 12.25 -13.76
CA LYS A 6 -17.11 11.46 -14.90
C LYS A 6 -16.14 10.44 -14.31
N ILE A 7 -16.59 9.20 -14.23
CA ILE A 7 -15.71 8.06 -13.96
C ILE A 7 -14.93 7.89 -15.27
N VAL A 8 -13.73 8.46 -15.31
CA VAL A 8 -12.78 8.17 -16.39
C VAL A 8 -12.28 6.76 -16.14
N LEU A 9 -12.86 5.78 -16.83
CA LEU A 9 -12.37 4.41 -16.89
C LEU A 9 -11.14 4.40 -17.82
N ASP A 10 -10.02 4.86 -17.29
CA ASP A 10 -8.73 4.66 -17.92
C ASP A 10 -8.33 3.20 -17.73
N GLU A 11 -8.25 2.44 -18.83
CA GLU A 11 -7.91 1.02 -18.83
C GLU A 11 -6.57 0.74 -18.15
N ASP A 12 -5.60 1.66 -18.25
CA ASP A 12 -4.30 1.52 -17.58
C ASP A 12 -4.44 1.67 -16.07
N LEU A 13 -5.37 2.51 -15.61
CA LEU A 13 -5.66 2.71 -14.19
C LEU A 13 -6.53 1.60 -13.58
N THR A 14 -7.22 0.79 -14.40
CA THR A 14 -8.09 -0.30 -13.89
C THR A 14 -7.36 -1.31 -13.02
N LYS A 15 -6.07 -1.55 -13.29
CA LYS A 15 -5.25 -2.55 -12.59
C LYS A 15 -4.40 -1.96 -11.46
N VAL A 16 -4.44 -0.64 -11.24
CA VAL A 16 -3.59 0.05 -10.25
C VAL A 16 -3.77 -0.52 -8.85
N SER A 17 -5.00 -0.76 -8.42
CA SER A 17 -5.28 -1.33 -7.10
C SER A 17 -4.58 -2.69 -6.88
N ALA A 18 -4.59 -3.56 -7.89
CA ALA A 18 -3.92 -4.85 -7.82
C ALA A 18 -2.39 -4.70 -7.82
N ALA A 19 -1.85 -3.77 -8.62
CA ALA A 19 -0.43 -3.45 -8.65
C ALA A 19 0.06 -2.93 -7.29
N LEU A 20 -0.66 -1.97 -6.69
CA LEU A 20 -0.34 -1.41 -5.38
C LEU A 20 -0.37 -2.47 -4.27
N ARG A 21 -1.36 -3.37 -4.26
CA ARG A 21 -1.40 -4.48 -3.29
C ARG A 21 -0.19 -5.41 -3.42
N ARG A 22 0.24 -5.71 -4.65
CA ARG A 22 1.44 -6.52 -4.90
C ARG A 22 2.71 -5.82 -4.42
N ALA A 23 2.87 -4.54 -4.76
CA ALA A 23 3.99 -3.73 -4.29
C ALA A 23 4.06 -3.67 -2.76
N ALA A 24 2.93 -3.43 -2.09
CA ALA A 24 2.86 -3.40 -0.63
C ALA A 24 3.22 -4.75 0.02
N ARG A 25 2.77 -5.88 -0.58
CA ARG A 25 3.17 -7.22 -0.13
C ARG A 25 4.68 -7.43 -0.24
N GLN A 26 5.29 -7.01 -1.36
CA GLN A 26 6.71 -7.17 -1.57
C GLN A 26 7.53 -6.27 -0.64
N ALA A 27 7.11 -5.01 -0.43
CA ALA A 27 7.75 -4.09 0.50
C ALA A 27 7.77 -4.65 1.93
N ARG A 28 6.67 -5.24 2.40
CA ARG A 28 6.61 -5.92 3.71
C ARG A 28 7.61 -7.06 3.82
N LYS A 29 7.68 -7.95 2.82
CA LYS A 29 8.64 -9.07 2.80
C LYS A 29 10.09 -8.59 2.81
N THR A 30 10.41 -7.54 2.04
CA THR A 30 11.75 -6.97 2.03
C THR A 30 12.08 -6.38 3.40
N ALA A 31 11.18 -5.57 3.97
CA ALA A 31 11.37 -4.96 5.29
C ALA A 31 11.61 -5.99 6.39
N GLU A 32 10.84 -7.09 6.40
CA GLU A 32 11.04 -8.23 7.30
C GLU A 32 12.42 -8.86 7.10
N ARG A 33 12.80 -9.16 5.85
CA ARG A 33 14.06 -9.84 5.52
C ARG A 33 15.29 -9.00 5.85
N THR A 34 15.24 -7.69 5.59
CA THR A 34 16.36 -6.77 5.82
C THR A 34 16.36 -6.15 7.20
N GLN A 35 15.39 -6.50 8.05
CA GLN A 35 15.19 -5.90 9.38
C GLN A 35 15.14 -4.36 9.32
N THR A 36 14.55 -3.81 8.27
CA THR A 36 14.38 -2.37 8.08
C THR A 36 12.94 -1.96 8.31
N PRO A 37 12.67 -0.77 8.87
CA PRO A 37 11.30 -0.31 9.07
C PRO A 37 10.59 -0.05 7.75
N LEU A 38 9.31 -0.39 7.69
CA LEU A 38 8.42 0.01 6.60
C LEU A 38 7.91 1.43 6.85
N VAL A 39 8.04 2.31 5.85
CA VAL A 39 7.51 3.67 5.90
C VAL A 39 6.08 3.67 5.35
N ILE A 40 5.12 4.12 6.15
CA ILE A 40 3.69 4.18 5.80
C ILE A 40 3.14 5.57 6.06
N TYR A 41 2.13 5.98 5.30
CA TYR A 41 1.36 7.19 5.57
C TYR A 41 0.04 6.79 6.25
N GLU A 42 -0.17 7.24 7.47
CA GLU A 42 -1.32 6.90 8.29
C GLU A 42 -1.77 8.13 9.07
N GLN A 43 -3.07 8.41 9.08
CA GLN A 43 -3.67 9.54 9.81
C GLN A 43 -3.02 10.91 9.52
N GLY A 44 -2.63 11.15 8.27
CA GLY A 44 -2.01 12.42 7.88
C GLY A 44 -0.52 12.53 8.21
N ARG A 45 0.13 11.44 8.64
CA ARG A 45 1.53 11.44 9.09
C ARG A 45 2.31 10.31 8.45
N VAL A 46 3.61 10.52 8.26
CA VAL A 46 4.55 9.48 7.86
C VAL A 46 5.03 8.75 9.11
N ILE A 47 4.79 7.44 9.17
CA ILE A 47 5.14 6.56 10.28
C ILE A 47 6.13 5.50 9.80
N ARG A 48 7.09 5.15 10.66
CA ARG A 48 8.01 4.02 10.45
C ARG A 48 7.56 2.87 11.33
N LYS A 49 7.20 1.74 10.73
CA LYS A 49 6.71 0.55 11.46
C LYS A 49 7.62 -0.64 11.19
N MET A 50 8.11 -1.28 12.25
CA MET A 50 8.79 -2.56 12.13
C MET A 50 7.78 -3.65 11.76
N VAL A 51 8.11 -4.44 10.74
CA VAL A 51 7.29 -5.58 10.32
C VAL A 51 7.87 -6.80 11.02
N GLU A 52 7.33 -7.11 12.19
CA GLU A 52 7.64 -8.36 12.88
C GLU A 52 6.85 -9.49 12.21
N LYS A 53 7.48 -10.66 12.11
CA LYS A 53 6.79 -11.87 11.69
C LYS A 53 5.74 -12.15 12.76
N GLU A 54 4.46 -12.01 12.42
CA GLU A 54 3.36 -12.34 13.31
C GLU A 54 3.56 -13.81 13.74
N SER A 55 4.02 -13.99 14.98
CA SER A 55 4.10 -15.28 15.63
C SER A 55 2.66 -15.75 15.76
N ARG A 56 2.19 -16.58 14.83
CA ARG A 56 1.01 -17.42 15.03
C ARG A 56 1.24 -18.18 16.34
N ARG A 57 0.64 -17.70 17.42
CA ARG A 57 0.41 -18.47 18.64
C ARG A 57 -0.90 -19.23 18.48
#